data_AF-A0A817X478-F1
#
_entry.id   AF-A0A817X478-F1
#
_cell.length_a   1.000
_cell.length_b   1.000
_cell.length_c   1.000
_cell.angle_alpha   90.00
_cell.angle_beta   90.00
_cell.angle_gamma   90.00
#
_symmetry.space_group_name_H-M   'P 1'
#
loop_
_entity.id
_entity.type
_entity.pdbx_description
1 polymer ?
#
loop_
_entity_poly.entity_id
_entity_poly.type
_entity_poly.pdbx_seq_one_letter_code
_entity_poly.pdbx_strand_id
1 'polypeptide(L)'
;MNNTDQYRVPSLIEQARADFEYQKSLSIDLPSHSILLNIFQPLKPYRICPIHRLTSIDHVLFLPEKVKKTKTYSIDTNKIGSEGHVTLIIIELREIEENENCILTFEMLHLPIPYTYLWTMIQKLLKTIFRSQNKFFIWNNNNNRNDLCVLIDHHYLSPDAFYEINMFELQNSSKHWHHRRHEHNEYYSSKSSYHPYKQNGDEWTIEKAINYLFHESIIKFNKNMHNPLYYMNHYVCYCLALTKVSLIIELDWTWEQMAQFKKFYQNTKII
;
A
#
# COMPACT_ATOMS: atom_id res chain seq x y z
N MET A 1 -12.45 18.16 -42.92
CA MET A 1 -11.06 17.84 -43.32
C MET A 1 -10.14 18.73 -42.50
N ASN A 2 -9.24 18.11 -41.74
CA ASN A 2 -7.83 18.45 -41.49
C ASN A 2 -7.47 19.89 -41.06
N ASN A 3 -6.58 20.16 -40.10
CA ASN A 3 -5.78 19.36 -39.18
C ASN A 3 -5.00 20.35 -38.26
N THR A 4 -4.61 19.87 -37.08
CA THR A 4 -3.37 20.18 -36.33
C THR A 4 -3.02 21.65 -36.00
N ASP A 5 -3.06 22.02 -34.72
CA ASP A 5 -1.96 21.83 -33.74
C ASP A 5 -0.77 22.74 -34.00
N GLN A 6 -0.65 23.78 -33.19
CA GLN A 6 0.61 24.33 -32.73
C GLN A 6 0.30 25.23 -31.52
N TYR A 7 1.21 25.25 -30.54
CA TYR A 7 1.16 25.98 -29.26
C TYR A 7 0.56 25.24 -28.06
N ARG A 8 1.41 24.43 -27.39
CA ARG A 8 1.74 24.47 -25.94
C ARG A 8 2.42 23.16 -25.49
N VAL A 9 3.68 22.98 -25.89
CA VAL A 9 4.58 21.91 -25.42
C VAL A 9 5.85 22.44 -24.71
N PRO A 10 6.34 23.68 -24.94
CA PRO A 10 7.52 24.18 -24.23
C PRO A 10 7.37 24.29 -22.70
N SER A 11 6.16 24.59 -22.20
CA SER A 11 5.97 24.87 -20.77
C SER A 11 6.08 23.65 -19.86
N LEU A 12 5.74 22.45 -20.34
CA LEU A 12 5.85 21.21 -19.55
C LEU A 12 7.29 20.71 -19.46
N ILE A 13 8.07 20.91 -20.51
CA ILE A 13 9.50 20.56 -20.54
C ILE A 13 10.28 21.54 -19.66
N GLU A 14 9.96 22.83 -19.71
CA GLU A 14 10.58 23.83 -18.83
C GLU A 14 10.18 23.62 -17.36
N GLN A 15 8.95 23.18 -17.09
CA GLN A 15 8.49 22.88 -15.73
C GLN A 15 9.13 21.59 -15.18
N ALA A 16 9.25 20.53 -15.99
CA ALA A 16 9.98 19.33 -15.60
C ALA A 16 11.49 19.59 -15.40
N ARG A 17 12.07 20.52 -16.18
CA ARG A 17 13.47 20.92 -16.03
C ARG A 17 13.68 21.80 -14.79
N ALA A 18 12.72 22.67 -14.46
CA ALA A 18 12.71 23.45 -13.23
C ALA A 18 12.54 22.56 -11.99
N ASP A 19 11.68 21.54 -12.04
CA ASP A 19 11.50 20.55 -10.96
C ASP A 19 12.76 19.68 -10.77
N PHE A 20 13.45 19.34 -11.86
CA PHE A 20 14.72 18.62 -11.83
C PHE A 20 15.88 19.47 -11.27
N GLU A 21 16.01 20.73 -11.71
CA GLU A 21 17.01 21.68 -11.18
C GLU A 21 16.72 22.03 -9.71
N TYR A 22 15.45 22.11 -9.29
CA TYR A 22 15.06 22.27 -7.89
C TYR A 22 15.46 21.07 -7.02
N GLN A 23 15.23 19.84 -7.51
CA GLN A 23 15.70 18.61 -6.83
C GLN A 23 17.24 18.54 -6.75
N LYS A 24 17.93 19.03 -7.78
CA LYS A 24 19.39 19.15 -7.81
C LYS A 24 19.92 20.28 -6.91
N SER A 25 19.14 21.34 -6.69
CA SER A 25 19.48 22.42 -5.74
C SER A 25 19.27 22.04 -4.27
N LEU A 26 18.51 20.96 -4.02
CA LEU A 26 18.29 20.36 -2.71
C LEU A 26 19.32 19.29 -2.34
N SER A 27 20.23 18.92 -3.27
CA SER A 27 21.36 18.05 -2.92
C SER A 27 22.41 18.84 -2.15
N ILE A 28 22.30 18.78 -0.83
CA ILE A 28 23.37 19.10 0.11
C ILE A 28 24.51 18.11 -0.17
N ASP A 29 25.74 18.61 -0.34
CA ASP A 29 26.96 17.79 -0.29
C ASP A 29 27.00 17.07 1.06
N LEU A 30 26.48 15.84 1.08
CA LEU A 30 26.45 14.98 2.25
C LEU A 30 27.58 13.96 2.15
N PRO A 31 28.22 13.64 3.30
CA PRO A 31 29.36 12.75 3.34
C PRO A 31 29.02 11.39 2.74
N SER A 32 30.01 10.79 2.10
CA SER A 32 29.96 9.73 1.11
C SER A 32 29.51 8.34 1.60
N HIS A 33 28.43 8.23 2.38
CA HIS A 33 27.83 6.95 2.80
C HIS A 33 26.29 6.97 2.96
N SER A 34 25.56 7.95 2.40
CA SER A 34 24.08 7.88 2.36
C SER A 34 23.61 7.04 1.16
N ILE A 35 23.04 5.86 1.43
CA ILE A 35 22.35 5.07 0.40
C ILE A 35 21.11 5.88 -0.03
N LEU A 36 21.12 6.38 -1.26
CA LEU A 36 19.95 7.04 -1.85
C LEU A 36 18.87 5.98 -2.10
N LEU A 37 17.73 6.10 -1.42
CA LEU A 37 16.57 5.21 -1.61
C LEU A 37 15.76 5.64 -2.83
N ASN A 38 15.23 4.65 -3.58
CA ASN A 38 14.30 4.92 -4.66
C ASN A 38 12.91 5.31 -4.11
N ILE A 39 12.12 6.07 -4.88
CA ILE A 39 10.70 6.29 -4.55
C ILE A 39 9.95 4.94 -4.68
N PHE A 40 9.01 4.67 -3.77
CA PHE A 40 8.17 3.47 -3.81
C PHE A 40 7.49 3.28 -5.17
N GLN A 41 7.53 2.04 -5.68
CA GLN A 41 6.88 1.66 -6.94
C GLN A 41 5.93 0.47 -6.73
N PRO A 42 4.65 0.61 -7.11
CA PRO A 42 3.69 -0.49 -7.03
C PRO A 42 4.02 -1.59 -8.04
N LEU A 43 3.57 -2.83 -7.75
CA LEU A 43 3.76 -3.99 -8.64
C LEU A 43 2.92 -3.94 -9.92
N LYS A 44 1.85 -3.15 -9.92
CA LYS A 44 0.92 -2.98 -11.03
C LYS A 44 0.37 -1.56 -11.01
N PRO A 45 -0.09 -1.03 -12.15
CA PRO A 45 -1.03 0.08 -12.15
C PRO A 45 -2.19 -0.19 -11.21
N TYR A 46 -2.77 0.86 -10.66
CA TYR A 46 -3.91 0.73 -9.76
C TYR A 46 -4.91 1.86 -9.95
N ARG A 47 -6.18 1.52 -9.71
CA ARG A 47 -7.29 2.45 -9.66
C ARG A 47 -7.81 2.59 -8.23
N ILE A 48 -7.85 3.82 -7.74
CA ILE A 48 -8.52 4.16 -6.47
C ILE A 48 -10.02 4.28 -6.72
N CYS A 49 -10.81 3.60 -5.89
CA CYS A 49 -12.26 3.64 -5.90
C CYS A 49 -12.74 4.14 -4.52
N PRO A 50 -12.96 5.45 -4.36
CA PRO A 50 -13.37 6.00 -3.09
C PRO A 50 -14.85 5.68 -2.80
N ILE A 51 -15.10 5.16 -1.60
CA ILE A 51 -16.43 4.79 -1.10
C ILE A 51 -16.84 5.76 0.00
N HIS A 52 -17.73 6.68 -0.35
CA HIS A 52 -18.32 7.68 0.53
C HIS A 52 -19.77 7.96 0.09
N ARG A 53 -20.48 8.80 0.87
CA ARG A 53 -21.90 9.13 0.68
C ARG A 53 -22.24 9.82 -0.64
N LEU A 54 -21.23 10.35 -1.35
CA LEU A 54 -21.39 10.99 -2.66
C LEU A 54 -20.86 10.12 -3.80
N THR A 55 -20.39 8.90 -3.53
CA THR A 55 -19.94 7.97 -4.56
C THR A 55 -21.13 7.62 -5.46
N SER A 56 -20.98 7.87 -6.77
CA SER A 56 -22.00 7.46 -7.74
C SER A 56 -22.10 5.93 -7.79
N ILE A 57 -23.32 5.41 -7.91
CA ILE A 57 -23.58 3.98 -8.11
C ILE A 57 -22.80 3.48 -9.32
N ASP A 58 -22.80 4.23 -10.42
CA ASP A 58 -22.10 3.85 -11.66
C ASP A 58 -20.60 3.63 -11.45
N HIS A 59 -19.99 4.36 -10.49
CA HIS A 59 -18.58 4.21 -10.17
C HIS A 59 -18.27 2.86 -9.52
N VAL A 60 -19.26 2.22 -8.89
CA VAL A 60 -19.08 1.00 -8.09
C VAL A 60 -19.79 -0.22 -8.69
N LEU A 61 -20.54 -0.06 -9.79
CA LEU A 61 -21.28 -1.14 -10.45
C LEU A 61 -20.40 -2.31 -10.92
N PHE A 62 -19.13 -2.07 -11.23
CA PHE A 62 -18.20 -3.12 -11.66
C PHE A 62 -17.62 -3.93 -10.50
N LEU A 63 -17.67 -3.40 -9.27
CA LEU A 63 -17.03 -4.01 -8.11
C LEU A 63 -17.59 -5.38 -7.71
N PRO A 64 -18.91 -5.68 -7.79
CA PRO A 64 -19.43 -6.99 -7.45
C PRO A 64 -18.79 -8.12 -8.26
N GLU A 65 -18.55 -7.92 -9.56
CA GLU A 65 -17.90 -8.92 -10.40
C GLU A 65 -16.41 -9.04 -10.09
N LYS A 66 -15.73 -7.92 -9.84
CA LYS A 66 -14.31 -7.92 -9.44
C LYS A 66 -14.13 -8.68 -8.12
N VAL A 67 -14.86 -8.30 -7.08
CA VAL A 67 -14.81 -8.91 -5.73
C VAL A 67 -15.15 -10.41 -5.74
N LYS A 68 -16.04 -10.89 -6.63
CA LYS A 68 -16.32 -12.34 -6.74
C LYS A 68 -15.10 -13.13 -7.21
N LYS A 69 -14.31 -12.56 -8.13
CA LYS A 69 -13.10 -13.17 -8.71
C LYS A 69 -11.91 -13.04 -7.78
N THR A 70 -11.82 -11.94 -7.03
CA THR A 70 -10.76 -11.76 -6.03
C THR A 70 -10.85 -12.79 -4.90
N LYS A 71 -9.70 -13.34 -4.48
CA LYS A 71 -9.59 -14.23 -3.30
C LYS A 71 -8.58 -13.74 -2.27
N THR A 72 -7.71 -12.82 -2.66
CA THR A 72 -6.64 -12.30 -1.82
C THR A 72 -6.75 -10.79 -1.74
N TYR A 73 -6.57 -10.25 -0.54
CA TYR A 73 -6.72 -8.83 -0.25
C TYR A 73 -5.56 -8.35 0.61
N SER A 74 -5.17 -7.10 0.42
CA SER A 74 -4.32 -6.38 1.39
C SER A 74 -5.18 -5.33 2.09
N ILE A 75 -5.04 -5.21 3.41
CA ILE A 75 -5.81 -4.24 4.20
C ILE A 75 -4.87 -3.39 5.04
N ASP A 76 -5.08 -2.08 4.94
CA ASP A 76 -4.47 -1.10 5.83
C ASP A 76 -5.56 -0.21 6.45
N THR A 77 -5.34 0.20 7.70
CA THR A 77 -6.27 1.04 8.47
C THR A 77 -5.52 2.22 9.05
N ASN A 78 -6.20 3.37 9.12
CA ASN A 78 -5.66 4.56 9.78
C ASN A 78 -6.63 5.13 10.81
N LYS A 79 -6.08 5.58 11.94
CA LYS A 79 -6.79 6.16 13.09
C LYS A 79 -6.22 7.52 13.48
N ILE A 80 -7.05 8.34 14.13
CA ILE A 80 -6.58 9.59 14.74
C ILE A 80 -5.96 9.27 16.10
N GLY A 81 -4.63 9.33 16.22
CA GLY A 81 -3.95 9.04 17.49
C GLY A 81 -3.88 7.54 17.82
N SER A 82 -3.28 7.19 18.98
CA SER A 82 -3.00 5.79 19.35
C SER A 82 -4.25 4.99 19.74
N GLU A 83 -5.27 5.64 20.32
CA GLU A 83 -6.53 5.03 20.79
C GLU A 83 -7.78 5.57 20.06
N GLY A 84 -7.59 6.42 19.06
CA GLY A 84 -8.74 7.12 18.47
C GLY A 84 -9.46 6.35 17.38
N HIS A 85 -10.47 7.01 16.85
CA HIS A 85 -11.40 6.44 15.88
C HIS A 85 -10.70 6.14 14.55
N VAL A 86 -11.06 4.98 13.97
CA VAL A 86 -10.69 4.62 12.60
C VAL A 86 -11.29 5.64 11.65
N THR A 87 -10.44 6.23 10.81
CA THR A 87 -10.83 7.26 9.84
C THR A 87 -10.83 6.75 8.42
N LEU A 88 -9.97 5.78 8.13
CA LEU A 88 -9.76 5.27 6.79
C LEU A 88 -9.53 3.76 6.85
N ILE A 89 -10.23 3.03 5.99
CA ILE A 89 -9.95 1.63 5.69
C ILE A 89 -9.59 1.56 4.21
N ILE A 90 -8.47 0.93 3.90
CA ILE A 90 -8.00 0.72 2.54
C ILE A 90 -7.95 -0.78 2.28
N ILE A 91 -8.59 -1.21 1.19
CA ILE A 91 -8.63 -2.60 0.77
C ILE A 91 -8.16 -2.69 -0.67
N GLU A 92 -7.03 -3.34 -0.90
CA GLU A 92 -6.59 -3.70 -2.24
C GLU A 92 -7.16 -5.07 -2.64
N LEU A 93 -7.81 -5.12 -3.80
CA LEU A 93 -8.25 -6.35 -4.45
C LEU A 93 -7.09 -6.91 -5.28
N ARG A 94 -6.52 -8.03 -4.86
CA ARG A 94 -5.35 -8.62 -5.53
C ARG A 94 -5.80 -9.69 -6.51
N GLU A 95 -5.77 -9.34 -7.79
CA GLU A 95 -6.02 -10.27 -8.89
C GLU A 95 -4.74 -10.43 -9.72
N ILE A 96 -4.29 -11.68 -9.86
CA ILE A 96 -3.03 -11.99 -10.56
C ILE A 96 -3.20 -11.76 -12.07
N GLU A 97 -4.35 -12.11 -12.61
CA GLU A 97 -4.63 -12.10 -14.06
C GLU A 97 -5.01 -10.71 -14.61
N GLU A 98 -5.35 -9.75 -13.75
CA GLU A 98 -5.72 -8.41 -14.20
C GLU A 98 -4.50 -7.49 -14.36
N ASN A 99 -4.58 -6.57 -15.32
CA ASN A 99 -3.53 -5.59 -15.60
C ASN A 99 -3.50 -4.44 -14.57
N GLU A 100 -4.55 -4.27 -13.78
CA GLU A 100 -4.70 -3.16 -12.82
C GLU A 100 -5.34 -3.63 -11.50
N ASN A 101 -4.72 -3.22 -10.38
CA ASN A 101 -5.28 -3.47 -9.05
C ASN A 101 -6.38 -2.45 -8.72
N CYS A 102 -7.40 -2.89 -8.00
CA CYS A 102 -8.45 -1.98 -7.52
C CYS A 102 -8.27 -1.74 -6.02
N ILE A 103 -8.25 -0.47 -5.62
CA ILE A 103 -8.06 -0.06 -4.23
C ILE A 103 -9.33 0.63 -3.76
N LEU A 104 -10.05 -0.02 -2.85
CA LEU A 104 -11.21 0.56 -2.20
C LEU A 104 -10.73 1.40 -1.03
N THR A 105 -11.19 2.64 -0.95
CA THR A 105 -10.90 3.52 0.18
C THR A 105 -12.19 3.95 0.84
N PHE A 106 -12.37 3.60 2.12
CA PHE A 106 -13.54 3.92 2.90
C PHE A 106 -13.20 4.99 3.91
N GLU A 107 -13.72 6.20 3.73
CA GLU A 107 -13.62 7.28 4.71
C GLU A 107 -14.74 7.15 5.73
N MET A 108 -14.42 6.74 6.96
CA MET A 108 -15.41 6.33 7.97
C MET A 108 -16.40 7.44 8.34
N LEU A 109 -15.96 8.70 8.33
CA LEU A 109 -16.79 9.88 8.63
C LEU A 109 -17.80 10.20 7.52
N HIS A 110 -17.61 9.65 6.33
CA HIS A 110 -18.37 10.00 5.14
C HIS A 110 -18.96 8.77 4.44
N LEU A 111 -19.17 7.67 5.17
CA LEU A 111 -19.76 6.45 4.61
C LEU A 111 -21.16 6.69 4.02
N PRO A 112 -21.58 5.87 3.02
CA PRO A 112 -22.95 5.88 2.52
C PRO A 112 -24.02 5.83 3.61
N ILE A 113 -25.11 6.58 3.40
CA ILE A 113 -26.21 6.70 4.35
C ILE A 113 -26.92 5.35 4.48
N PRO A 114 -27.21 4.86 5.70
CA PRO A 114 -27.95 3.62 5.92
C PRO A 114 -29.25 3.55 5.10
N TYR A 115 -29.62 2.34 4.68
CA TYR A 115 -30.83 2.03 3.90
C TYR A 115 -30.89 2.64 2.49
N THR A 116 -29.84 3.31 2.01
CA THR A 116 -29.73 3.68 0.60
C THR A 116 -29.31 2.50 -0.26
N TYR A 117 -29.58 2.57 -1.57
CA TYR A 117 -29.14 1.54 -2.52
C TYR A 117 -27.62 1.36 -2.52
N LEU A 118 -26.87 2.47 -2.49
CA LEU A 118 -25.41 2.46 -2.37
C LEU A 118 -24.97 1.72 -1.10
N TRP A 119 -25.57 2.03 0.05
CA TRP A 119 -25.27 1.34 1.30
C TRP A 119 -25.50 -0.17 1.21
N THR A 120 -26.65 -0.62 0.69
CA THR A 120 -26.94 -2.05 0.52
C THR A 120 -25.95 -2.74 -0.44
N MET A 121 -25.53 -2.05 -1.49
CA MET A 121 -24.53 -2.58 -2.42
C MET A 121 -23.15 -2.71 -1.76
N ILE A 122 -22.73 -1.70 -0.99
CA ILE A 122 -21.47 -1.74 -0.24
C ILE A 122 -21.50 -2.83 0.85
N GLN A 123 -22.61 -3.01 1.55
CA GLN A 123 -22.79 -4.14 2.47
C GLN A 123 -22.60 -5.49 1.78
N LYS A 124 -23.27 -5.70 0.63
CA LYS A 124 -23.14 -6.96 -0.14
C LYS A 124 -21.71 -7.17 -0.62
N LEU A 125 -21.04 -6.10 -1.02
CA LEU A 125 -19.63 -6.11 -1.41
C LEU A 125 -18.74 -6.53 -0.24
N LEU A 126 -18.85 -5.86 0.91
CA LEU A 126 -18.05 -6.16 2.10
C LEU A 126 -18.32 -7.58 2.59
N LYS A 127 -19.56 -8.05 2.59
CA LYS A 127 -19.91 -9.45 2.90
C LYS A 127 -19.27 -10.46 1.93
N THR A 128 -19.00 -10.06 0.69
CA THR A 128 -18.32 -10.92 -0.30
C THR A 128 -16.80 -10.87 -0.14
N ILE A 129 -16.24 -9.71 0.21
CA ILE A 129 -14.84 -9.54 0.56
C ILE A 129 -14.52 -10.37 1.81
N PHE A 130 -15.21 -10.14 2.92
CA PHE A 130 -14.92 -10.74 4.23
C PHE A 130 -15.50 -12.14 4.42
N ARG A 131 -15.44 -12.99 3.39
CA ARG A 131 -15.77 -14.41 3.53
C ARG A 131 -14.57 -15.20 4.06
N SER A 132 -14.84 -16.27 4.80
CA SER A 132 -13.82 -17.10 5.45
C SER A 132 -12.83 -17.75 4.49
N GLN A 133 -13.22 -18.03 3.24
CA GLN A 133 -12.32 -18.56 2.22
C GLN A 133 -11.33 -17.52 1.66
N ASN A 134 -11.56 -16.23 1.90
CA ASN A 134 -10.72 -15.17 1.36
C ASN A 134 -9.54 -14.90 2.29
N LYS A 135 -8.40 -14.57 1.69
CA LYS A 135 -7.12 -14.36 2.37
C LYS A 135 -6.85 -12.87 2.52
N PHE A 136 -6.50 -12.44 3.74
CA PHE A 136 -6.22 -11.04 4.03
C PHE A 136 -4.80 -10.85 4.54
N PHE A 137 -4.10 -9.86 4.00
CA PHE A 137 -2.75 -9.51 4.41
C PHE A 137 -2.73 -8.19 5.17
N ILE A 138 -2.09 -8.21 6.34
CA ILE A 138 -1.95 -7.07 7.26
C ILE A 138 -0.52 -6.99 7.81
N TRP A 139 -0.10 -5.82 8.30
CA TRP A 139 1.27 -5.57 8.76
C TRP A 139 1.50 -5.68 10.29
N ASN A 140 0.48 -6.03 11.09
CA ASN A 140 0.50 -6.10 12.58
C ASN A 140 0.55 -4.78 13.36
N ASN A 141 0.88 -3.65 12.74
CA ASN A 141 1.21 -2.46 13.52
C ASN A 141 0.05 -1.82 14.31
N ASN A 142 -1.21 -2.14 14.01
CA ASN A 142 -2.33 -1.30 14.45
C ASN A 142 -3.60 -2.05 14.82
N ASN A 143 -3.51 -3.30 15.33
CA ASN A 143 -4.72 -4.03 15.71
C ASN A 143 -5.79 -3.99 14.59
N ASN A 144 -5.34 -4.14 13.34
CA ASN A 144 -6.16 -3.93 12.14
C ASN A 144 -7.46 -4.75 12.19
N ARG A 145 -7.41 -5.91 12.88
CA ARG A 145 -8.61 -6.69 13.15
C ARG A 145 -9.63 -5.86 13.94
N ASN A 146 -9.28 -5.35 15.11
CA ASN A 146 -10.20 -4.52 15.90
C ASN A 146 -10.59 -3.23 15.19
N ASP A 147 -9.70 -2.63 14.39
CA ASP A 147 -10.05 -1.44 13.60
C ASP A 147 -11.21 -1.74 12.63
N LEU A 148 -11.25 -2.93 12.05
CA LEU A 148 -12.36 -3.34 11.17
C LEU A 148 -13.68 -3.56 11.91
N CYS A 149 -13.72 -3.60 13.25
CA CYS A 149 -14.98 -3.63 14.01
C CYS A 149 -15.85 -2.39 13.76
N VAL A 150 -15.27 -1.27 13.33
CA VAL A 150 -16.02 -0.08 12.92
C VAL A 150 -17.05 -0.40 11.81
N LEU A 151 -16.77 -1.39 10.96
CA LEU A 151 -17.73 -1.85 9.95
C LEU A 151 -18.94 -2.56 10.56
N ILE A 152 -18.81 -3.16 11.74
CA ILE A 152 -19.91 -3.73 12.51
C ILE A 152 -20.71 -2.60 13.17
N ASP A 153 -20.02 -1.64 13.79
CA ASP A 153 -20.62 -0.50 14.47
C ASP A 153 -21.49 0.35 13.53
N HIS A 154 -21.04 0.49 12.27
CA HIS A 154 -21.79 1.16 11.21
C HIS A 154 -22.75 0.23 10.44
N HIS A 155 -22.99 -0.98 10.93
CA HIS A 155 -23.89 -1.99 10.36
C HIS A 155 -23.54 -2.44 8.93
N TYR A 156 -22.30 -2.30 8.48
CA TYR A 156 -21.84 -2.77 7.18
C TYR A 156 -21.52 -4.28 7.16
N LEU A 157 -21.15 -4.85 8.30
CA LEU A 157 -20.88 -6.27 8.50
C LEU A 157 -21.63 -6.79 9.72
N SER A 158 -21.94 -8.09 9.73
CA SER A 158 -22.40 -8.77 10.94
C SER A 158 -21.21 -9.23 11.78
N PRO A 159 -21.35 -9.33 13.12
CA PRO A 159 -20.32 -9.87 14.00
C PRO A 159 -19.83 -11.26 13.55
N ASP A 160 -20.75 -12.14 13.14
CA ASP A 160 -20.41 -13.51 12.73
C ASP A 160 -19.46 -13.54 11.53
N ALA A 161 -19.70 -12.68 10.52
CA ALA A 161 -18.84 -12.60 9.34
C ALA A 161 -17.41 -12.13 9.69
N PHE A 162 -17.25 -11.40 10.79
CA PHE A 162 -15.99 -10.84 11.21
C PHE A 162 -15.08 -11.85 11.94
N TYR A 163 -15.66 -12.74 12.75
CA TYR A 163 -14.87 -13.75 13.49
C TYR A 163 -14.21 -14.78 12.57
N GLU A 164 -14.79 -15.02 11.39
CA GLU A 164 -14.30 -16.00 10.43
C GLU A 164 -13.24 -15.44 9.45
N ILE A 165 -12.85 -14.16 9.57
CA ILE A 165 -11.88 -13.55 8.65
C ILE A 165 -10.49 -14.18 8.83
N ASN A 166 -9.94 -14.71 7.73
CA ASN A 166 -8.61 -15.31 7.68
C ASN A 166 -7.52 -14.25 7.41
N MET A 167 -6.97 -13.67 8.48
CA MET A 167 -5.91 -12.64 8.41
C MET A 167 -4.51 -13.23 8.61
N PHE A 168 -3.59 -12.84 7.73
CA PHE A 168 -2.18 -13.19 7.74
C PHE A 168 -1.33 -11.97 8.05
N GLU A 169 -0.56 -12.10 9.12
CA GLU A 169 0.36 -11.11 9.64
C GLU A 169 1.71 -11.22 8.90
N LEU A 170 2.12 -10.12 8.24
CA LEU A 170 3.30 -10.08 7.38
C LEU A 170 4.61 -9.70 8.08
N GLN A 171 4.60 -8.88 9.10
CA GLN A 171 5.77 -8.39 9.84
C GLN A 171 6.65 -9.54 10.32
N ASN A 172 6.12 -10.52 11.05
CA ASN A 172 6.92 -11.65 11.53
C ASN A 172 7.41 -12.50 10.36
N SER A 173 6.52 -12.81 9.42
CA SER A 173 6.85 -13.59 8.22
C SER A 173 7.97 -12.92 7.38
N SER A 174 7.95 -11.59 7.29
CA SER A 174 8.96 -10.79 6.58
C SER A 174 10.32 -10.86 7.27
N LYS A 175 10.35 -10.73 8.61
CA LYS A 175 11.60 -10.84 9.38
C LYS A 175 12.21 -12.23 9.22
N HIS A 176 11.39 -13.28 9.36
CA HIS A 176 11.83 -14.66 9.19
C HIS A 176 12.36 -14.91 7.77
N TRP A 177 11.67 -14.42 6.74
CA TRP A 177 12.14 -14.52 5.36
C TRP A 177 13.50 -13.81 5.19
N HIS A 178 13.63 -12.59 5.70
CA HIS A 178 14.85 -11.79 5.59
C HIS A 178 16.04 -12.44 6.33
N HIS A 179 15.84 -12.91 7.56
CA HIS A 179 16.89 -13.57 8.36
C HIS A 179 17.32 -14.92 7.78
N ARG A 180 16.40 -15.73 7.24
CA ARG A 180 16.78 -17.00 6.60
C ARG A 180 17.65 -16.81 5.36
N ARG A 181 17.53 -15.67 4.67
CA ARG A 181 18.18 -15.43 3.39
C ARG A 181 19.38 -14.50 3.49
N HIS A 182 19.47 -13.66 4.52
CA HIS A 182 20.75 -13.05 4.89
C HIS A 182 21.51 -14.02 5.80
N GLU A 183 22.45 -14.77 5.25
CA GLU A 183 23.55 -15.27 6.08
C GLU A 183 24.17 -14.03 6.74
N HIS A 184 24.01 -13.92 8.05
CA HIS A 184 24.74 -12.93 8.84
C HIS A 184 26.21 -13.34 8.74
N ASN A 185 26.90 -12.89 7.69
CA ASN A 185 28.33 -13.06 7.57
C ASN A 185 28.97 -12.39 8.79
N GLU A 186 29.26 -13.19 9.82
CA GLU A 186 29.91 -12.77 11.06
C GLU A 186 31.32 -12.19 10.82
N TYR A 187 31.79 -12.21 9.57
CA TYR A 187 33.15 -11.87 9.17
C TYR A 187 33.38 -10.44 8.69
N TYR A 188 32.35 -9.60 8.53
CA TYR A 188 32.57 -8.19 8.19
C TYR A 188 32.46 -7.27 9.41
N SER A 189 33.62 -7.13 10.05
CA SER A 189 34.17 -5.87 10.56
C SER A 189 33.45 -5.17 11.71
N SER A 190 34.11 -5.24 12.85
CA SER A 190 33.98 -4.55 14.13
C SER A 190 33.95 -3.01 14.12
N LYS A 191 33.45 -2.32 13.07
CA LYS A 191 33.53 -0.85 12.97
C LYS A 191 32.31 -0.07 12.47
N SER A 192 31.11 -0.65 12.42
CA SER A 192 29.88 0.16 12.28
C SER A 192 28.80 -0.29 13.28
N SER A 193 28.63 0.51 14.32
CA SER A 193 27.70 0.36 15.45
C SER A 193 26.21 0.54 15.10
N TYR A 194 25.76 0.13 13.91
CA TYR A 194 24.36 0.26 13.48
C TYR A 194 23.84 -1.03 12.87
N HIS A 195 23.65 -2.04 13.72
CA HIS A 195 22.97 -3.27 13.36
C HIS A 195 21.77 -3.52 14.30
N PRO A 196 20.70 -2.69 14.22
CA PRO A 196 19.51 -2.82 15.09
C PRO A 196 18.71 -4.12 14.84
N TYR A 197 19.05 -4.88 13.81
CA TYR A 197 18.26 -5.99 13.26
C TYR A 197 18.42 -7.34 13.97
N LYS A 198 19.20 -7.43 15.05
CA LYS A 198 19.49 -8.71 15.73
C LYS A 198 18.50 -9.07 16.83
N GLN A 199 17.68 -8.14 17.30
CA GLN A 199 16.75 -8.44 18.39
C GLN A 199 15.43 -8.95 17.80
N ASN A 200 15.07 -10.20 18.12
CA ASN A 200 13.80 -10.79 17.71
C ASN A 200 12.57 -9.95 18.13
N GLY A 201 12.72 -9.08 19.14
CA GLY A 201 11.68 -8.16 19.62
C GLY A 201 11.54 -6.83 18.87
N ASP A 202 12.41 -6.53 17.88
CA ASP A 202 12.43 -5.22 17.22
C ASP A 202 11.30 -5.09 16.20
N GLU A 203 10.27 -4.26 16.44
CA GLU A 203 9.13 -4.11 15.52
C GLU A 203 9.51 -3.37 14.23
N TRP A 204 9.14 -3.95 13.07
CA TRP A 204 9.39 -3.33 11.77
C TRP A 204 8.15 -2.57 11.33
N THR A 205 8.31 -1.32 10.91
CA THR A 205 7.28 -0.64 10.14
C THR A 205 7.31 -1.11 8.69
N ILE A 206 6.21 -0.90 7.94
CA ILE A 206 6.13 -1.37 6.55
C ILE A 206 7.12 -0.63 5.67
N GLU A 207 7.37 0.65 5.95
CA GLU A 207 8.39 1.44 5.26
C GLU A 207 9.79 0.90 5.53
N LYS A 208 10.06 0.44 6.77
CA LYS A 208 11.33 -0.20 7.12
C LYS A 208 11.50 -1.50 6.33
N ALA A 209 10.45 -2.31 6.22
CA ALA A 209 10.47 -3.53 5.41
C ALA A 209 10.66 -3.24 3.91
N ILE A 210 9.97 -2.23 3.36
CA ILE A 210 10.12 -1.83 1.96
C ILE A 210 11.54 -1.32 1.68
N ASN A 211 12.10 -0.53 2.58
CA ASN A 211 13.48 -0.08 2.48
C ASN A 211 14.44 -1.28 2.43
N TYR A 212 14.31 -2.23 3.35
CA TYR A 212 15.23 -3.36 3.41
C TYR A 212 15.08 -4.34 2.25
N LEU A 213 13.85 -4.69 1.90
CA LEU A 213 13.59 -5.68 0.86
C LEU A 213 13.82 -5.08 -0.54
N PHE A 214 13.42 -3.84 -0.76
CA PHE A 214 13.36 -3.25 -2.10
C PHE A 214 14.30 -2.05 -2.34
N HIS A 215 14.92 -1.48 -1.29
CA HIS A 215 15.65 -0.20 -1.35
C HIS A 215 14.79 0.94 -1.89
N GLU A 216 13.52 0.91 -1.47
CA GLU A 216 12.52 1.92 -1.78
C GLU A 216 12.12 2.67 -0.50
N SER A 217 11.61 3.87 -0.68
CA SER A 217 11.10 4.74 0.38
C SER A 217 9.66 5.08 0.08
N ILE A 218 8.78 4.80 1.04
CA ILE A 218 7.44 5.38 1.05
C ILE A 218 7.56 6.79 1.62
N ILE A 219 7.23 7.79 0.80
CA ILE A 219 7.34 9.20 1.20
C ILE A 219 6.47 9.42 2.43
N LYS A 220 7.10 9.86 3.53
CA LYS A 220 6.38 10.16 4.78
C LYS A 220 5.44 11.35 4.57
N PHE A 221 4.17 11.18 4.92
CA PHE A 221 3.23 12.28 4.94
C PHE A 221 3.66 13.31 6.00
N ASN A 222 3.92 14.53 5.59
CA ASN A 222 4.08 15.65 6.52
C ASN A 222 2.68 16.05 7.01
N LYS A 223 2.39 15.83 8.29
CA LYS A 223 1.10 16.15 8.91
C LYS A 223 0.69 17.63 8.77
N ASN A 224 1.65 18.52 8.49
CA ASN A 224 1.40 19.95 8.27
C ASN A 224 1.00 20.27 6.82
N MET A 225 1.10 19.31 5.89
CA MET A 225 0.58 19.48 4.54
C MET A 225 -0.91 19.11 4.51
N HIS A 226 -1.77 20.12 4.48
CA HIS A 226 -3.23 19.97 4.39
C HIS A 226 -3.73 19.51 3.01
N ASN A 227 -2.97 18.73 2.24
CA ASN A 227 -3.38 18.26 0.93
C ASN A 227 -3.99 16.85 1.01
N PRO A 228 -5.32 16.69 0.82
CA PRO A 228 -5.99 15.40 0.92
C PRO A 228 -5.48 14.35 -0.07
N LEU A 229 -5.02 14.76 -1.26
CA LEU A 229 -4.48 13.84 -2.27
C LEU A 229 -3.18 13.20 -1.81
N TYR A 230 -2.27 13.98 -1.21
CA TYR A 230 -1.02 13.43 -0.66
C TYR A 230 -1.28 12.50 0.52
N TYR A 231 -2.25 12.85 1.35
CA TYR A 231 -2.68 12.01 2.46
C TYR A 231 -3.18 10.64 1.95
N MET A 232 -4.12 10.63 1.00
CA MET A 232 -4.65 9.36 0.46
C MET A 232 -3.59 8.54 -0.25
N ASN A 233 -2.74 9.17 -1.07
CA ASN A 233 -1.65 8.48 -1.77
C ASN A 233 -0.66 7.81 -0.81
N HIS A 234 -0.38 8.43 0.35
CA HIS A 234 0.50 7.84 1.36
C HIS A 234 -0.04 6.50 1.87
N TYR A 235 -1.29 6.43 2.32
CA TYR A 235 -1.86 5.17 2.82
C TYR A 235 -2.12 4.14 1.71
N VAL A 236 -2.45 4.61 0.50
CA VAL A 236 -2.52 3.72 -0.67
C VAL A 236 -1.16 3.04 -0.91
N CYS A 237 -0.05 3.77 -0.79
CA CYS A 237 1.29 3.18 -0.90
C CYS A 237 1.56 2.14 0.20
N TYR A 238 1.06 2.34 1.42
CA TYR A 238 1.21 1.35 2.50
C TYR A 238 0.46 0.06 2.16
N CYS A 239 -0.78 0.17 1.69
CA CYS A 239 -1.57 -1.00 1.29
C CYS A 239 -0.90 -1.77 0.14
N LEU A 240 -0.41 -1.06 -0.88
CA LEU A 240 0.34 -1.63 -2.01
C LEU A 240 1.67 -2.27 -1.58
N ALA A 241 2.33 -1.70 -0.57
CA ALA A 241 3.53 -2.27 0.01
C ALA A 241 3.27 -3.63 0.66
N LEU A 242 2.10 -3.84 1.29
CA LEU A 242 1.70 -5.16 1.80
C LEU A 242 1.64 -6.19 0.68
N THR A 243 1.08 -5.81 -0.46
CA THR A 243 1.03 -6.68 -1.65
C THR A 243 2.42 -7.04 -2.14
N LYS A 244 3.33 -6.06 -2.18
CA LYS A 244 4.71 -6.27 -2.59
C LYS A 244 5.45 -7.23 -1.65
N VAL A 245 5.31 -7.04 -0.34
CA VAL A 245 5.97 -7.86 0.68
C VAL A 245 5.37 -9.26 0.77
N SER A 246 4.04 -9.37 0.77
CA SER A 246 3.36 -10.68 0.79
C SER A 246 3.72 -11.54 -0.40
N LEU A 247 3.87 -10.96 -1.60
CA LEU A 247 4.23 -11.74 -2.79
C LEU A 247 5.60 -12.42 -2.65
N ILE A 248 6.59 -11.73 -2.05
CA ILE A 248 7.89 -12.33 -1.74
C ILE A 248 7.75 -13.50 -0.77
N ILE A 249 6.94 -13.33 0.27
CA ILE A 249 6.77 -14.31 1.34
C ILE A 249 5.99 -15.53 0.84
N GLU A 250 4.88 -15.31 0.13
CA GLU A 250 4.03 -16.36 -0.41
C GLU A 250 4.77 -17.23 -1.44
N LEU A 251 5.62 -16.61 -2.26
CA LEU A 251 6.38 -17.29 -3.30
C LEU A 251 7.78 -17.72 -2.82
N ASP A 252 8.11 -17.49 -1.54
CA ASP A 252 9.40 -17.75 -0.91
C ASP A 252 10.62 -17.34 -1.77
N TRP A 253 10.56 -16.15 -2.37
CA TRP A 253 11.54 -15.69 -3.35
C TRP A 253 12.98 -15.82 -2.86
N THR A 254 13.87 -16.14 -3.79
CA THR A 254 15.33 -16.11 -3.61
C THR A 254 15.87 -14.69 -3.79
N TRP A 255 17.13 -14.46 -3.39
CA TRP A 255 17.79 -13.18 -3.62
C TRP A 255 17.98 -12.88 -5.09
N GLU A 256 18.28 -13.91 -5.88
CA GLU A 256 18.45 -13.80 -7.33
C GLU A 256 17.15 -13.32 -7.97
N GLN A 257 16.00 -13.90 -7.58
CA GLN A 257 14.69 -13.47 -8.05
C GLN A 257 14.38 -12.03 -7.64
N MET A 258 14.70 -11.65 -6.40
CA MET A 258 14.49 -10.27 -5.96
C MET A 258 15.43 -9.27 -6.66
N ALA A 259 16.67 -9.66 -6.94
CA ALA A 259 17.63 -8.84 -7.70
C ALA A 259 17.19 -8.69 -9.17
N GLN A 260 16.69 -9.76 -9.80
CA GLN A 260 16.11 -9.72 -11.14
C GLN A 260 14.88 -8.82 -11.17
N PHE A 261 14.00 -8.93 -10.18
CA PHE A 261 12.83 -8.08 -10.04
C PHE A 261 13.21 -6.59 -9.95
N LYS A 262 14.20 -6.25 -9.10
CA LYS A 262 14.73 -4.89 -8.98
C LYS A 262 15.29 -4.36 -10.30
N LYS A 263 16.07 -5.17 -11.02
CA LYS A 263 16.64 -4.81 -12.33
C LYS A 263 15.57 -4.58 -13.38
N PHE A 264 14.55 -5.43 -13.45
CA PHE A 264 13.44 -5.28 -14.38
C PHE A 264 12.73 -3.93 -14.18
N TYR A 265 12.35 -3.61 -12.94
CA TYR A 265 11.65 -2.38 -12.60
C TYR A 265 12.49 -1.11 -12.79
N GLN A 266 13.80 -1.19 -12.54
CA GLN A 266 14.72 -0.08 -12.79
C GLN A 266 14.89 0.20 -14.29
N ASN A 267 14.87 -0.84 -15.13
CA ASN A 267 15.06 -0.72 -16.57
C ASN A 267 13.78 -0.36 -17.33
N THR A 268 12.59 -0.66 -16.80
CA THR A 268 11.31 -0.19 -17.35
C THR A 268 11.03 1.31 -17.14
N LYS A 269 11.95 2.05 -16.51
CA LYS A 269 11.88 3.53 -16.36
C LYS A 269 12.19 4.34 -17.63
N ILE A 270 12.35 3.68 -18.79
CA ILE A 270 12.55 4.31 -20.09
C ILE A 270 11.35 4.01 -20.99
N ILE A 271 10.16 4.55 -20.69
CA ILE A 271 9.08 4.78 -21.67
C ILE A 271 8.35 6.06 -21.27
#